data_AF-A0A9X6LVY8-F1
#
_entry.id   AF-A0A9X6LVY8-F1
#
_cell.length_a   1.000
_cell.length_b   1.000
_cell.length_c   1.000
_cell.angle_alpha   90.00
_cell.angle_beta   90.00
_cell.angle_gamma   90.00
#
_symmetry.space_group_name_H-M   'P 1'
#
loop_
_entity.id
_entity.type
_entity.pdbx_description
1 polymer ?
#
loop_
_entity_poly.entity_id
_entity_poly.type
_entity_poly.pdbx_seq_one_letter_code
_entity_poly.pdbx_strand_id
1 'polypeptide(L)'
;MRASDDKALQYAIAEITEIATGFGLDFYPMRYEICPAEIIYTFGAYGMPTRFSHWSFGKQFFRMKLQYDLGLSKIYELVINSDPCYAFLLDTNSLIQNKLIVAHVLAHCDFFKNNIRFSNTKRDMVESMAATADRVKAYEHKYGKAEVETFLDAVLAIQEHIDPSLMRPKLAWSIDDLEDEEVEKKKVSQYDDLWNLDNRNKKQERSNVRKKKKIPPQPEKDLLLFIEEYSRELEDWQRDILTMMREEMLYFWPQLETKIMNEGWASYWHQRILREMDLTSDEAIEFAKLNAGVVQPSKTSINPYYLGIKIFEDIEERYNNPTEEMKRRGVKPGSGRDKMFEVREIEWDVSFLRNYLNKDLVMREDMYLFQRQGKEYKVIDKEWENVRDQLVNMRTNGGFPYLVVEDGDYLKNGELYIKHSYEGIELDLKYLEKVLPYLHQLWGRTVHMESIVESKGVVFSYDGKIVHRKYV
;
A
#
# COMPACT_ATOMS: atom_id res chain seq x y z
N MET A 1 -32.27 -8.11 15.18
CA MET A 1 -31.81 -9.05 16.21
C MET A 1 -32.78 -9.05 17.38
N ARG A 2 -32.94 -10.17 18.11
CA ARG A 2 -33.75 -10.20 19.34
C ARG A 2 -32.91 -9.55 20.45
N ALA A 3 -33.53 -8.79 21.36
CA ALA A 3 -32.82 -8.09 22.46
C ALA A 3 -31.96 -9.00 23.38
N SER A 4 -32.14 -10.33 23.28
CA SER A 4 -31.30 -11.33 23.94
C SER A 4 -29.94 -11.50 23.28
N ASP A 5 -29.87 -11.40 21.95
CA ASP A 5 -28.66 -11.63 21.17
C ASP A 5 -27.68 -10.47 21.35
N ASP A 6 -28.19 -9.23 21.45
CA ASP A 6 -27.39 -8.03 21.70
C ASP A 6 -26.71 -8.06 23.07
N LYS A 7 -27.40 -8.56 24.11
CA LYS A 7 -26.81 -8.72 25.44
C LYS A 7 -25.71 -9.77 25.46
N ALA A 8 -25.92 -10.89 24.77
CA ALA A 8 -24.92 -11.95 24.66
C ALA A 8 -23.67 -11.45 23.90
N LEU A 9 -23.86 -10.65 22.85
CA LEU A 9 -22.78 -10.02 22.12
C LEU A 9 -22.00 -9.01 22.98
N GLN A 10 -22.69 -8.15 23.73
CA GLN A 10 -22.04 -7.19 24.63
C GLN A 10 -21.22 -7.89 25.72
N TYR A 11 -21.74 -8.97 26.29
CA TYR A 11 -21.01 -9.79 27.26
C TYR A 11 -19.75 -10.40 26.62
N ALA A 12 -19.90 -11.00 25.44
CA ALA A 12 -18.77 -11.57 24.70
C ALA A 12 -17.71 -10.52 24.34
N ILE A 13 -18.12 -9.32 23.93
CA ILE A 13 -17.19 -8.21 23.67
C ILE A 13 -16.39 -7.86 24.93
N ALA A 14 -17.05 -7.77 26.08
CA ALA A 14 -16.38 -7.45 27.34
C ALA A 14 -15.37 -8.54 27.74
N GLU A 15 -15.76 -9.81 27.66
CA GLU A 15 -14.89 -10.96 27.94
C GLU A 15 -13.66 -11.00 27.00
N ILE A 16 -13.88 -10.85 25.69
CA ILE A 16 -12.79 -10.82 24.70
C ILE A 16 -11.84 -9.63 24.98
N THR A 17 -12.39 -8.47 25.34
CA THR A 17 -11.60 -7.27 25.66
C THR A 17 -10.73 -7.49 26.89
N GLU A 18 -11.26 -8.15 27.93
CA GLU A 18 -10.52 -8.50 29.14
C GLU A 18 -9.37 -9.47 28.83
N ILE A 19 -9.65 -10.54 28.08
CA ILE A 19 -8.64 -11.52 27.65
C ILE A 19 -7.56 -10.84 26.79
N ALA A 20 -7.95 -10.03 25.81
CA ALA A 20 -7.04 -9.29 24.94
C ALA A 20 -6.10 -8.37 25.73
N THR A 21 -6.66 -7.64 26.71
CA THR A 21 -5.88 -6.77 27.61
C THR A 21 -4.94 -7.60 28.49
N GLY A 22 -5.40 -8.77 28.96
CA GLY A 22 -4.58 -9.73 29.72
C GLY A 22 -3.38 -10.27 28.93
N PHE A 23 -3.49 -10.36 27.60
CA PHE A 23 -2.38 -10.71 26.72
C PHE A 23 -1.40 -9.56 26.44
N GLY A 24 -1.72 -8.33 26.84
CA GLY A 24 -0.91 -7.14 26.63
C GLY A 24 -1.19 -6.41 25.32
N LEU A 25 -2.33 -6.65 24.67
CA LEU A 25 -2.75 -5.90 23.49
C LEU A 25 -3.20 -4.48 23.89
N ASP A 26 -2.75 -3.48 23.13
CA ASP A 26 -3.09 -2.08 23.31
C ASP A 26 -3.79 -1.55 22.06
N PHE A 27 -5.09 -1.30 22.17
CA PHE A 27 -5.97 -0.87 21.08
C PHE A 27 -6.68 0.46 21.39
N TYR A 28 -7.27 1.09 20.38
CA TYR A 28 -8.13 2.27 20.55
C TYR A 28 -9.51 1.87 21.12
N PRO A 29 -10.28 2.82 21.68
CA PRO A 29 -11.66 2.57 22.05
C PRO A 29 -12.46 2.04 20.84
N MET A 30 -13.07 0.88 21.01
CA MET A 30 -13.80 0.19 19.93
C MET A 30 -15.27 0.60 19.89
N ARG A 31 -15.78 0.85 18.68
CA ARG A 31 -17.22 1.01 18.39
C ARG A 31 -17.68 -0.07 17.43
N TYR A 32 -18.58 -0.91 17.90
CA TYR A 32 -19.17 -1.99 17.10
C TYR A 32 -20.53 -1.57 16.57
N GLU A 33 -20.72 -1.62 15.26
CA GLU A 33 -21.99 -1.34 14.60
C GLU A 33 -22.48 -2.58 13.84
N ILE A 34 -23.72 -2.97 14.08
CA ILE A 34 -24.36 -4.07 13.37
C ILE A 34 -25.05 -3.50 12.14
N CYS A 35 -24.67 -4.00 10.97
CA CYS A 35 -25.10 -3.48 9.68
C CYS A 35 -25.61 -4.61 8.77
N PRO A 36 -26.60 -4.31 7.91
CA PRO A 36 -26.99 -5.22 6.84
C PRO A 36 -25.84 -5.36 5.82
N ALA A 37 -25.85 -6.47 5.09
CA ALA A 37 -24.83 -6.77 4.09
C ALA A 37 -24.64 -5.63 3.07
N GLU A 38 -25.72 -4.98 2.63
CA GLU A 38 -25.63 -3.90 1.65
C GLU A 38 -24.72 -2.75 2.09
N ILE A 39 -24.74 -2.41 3.38
CA ILE A 39 -23.91 -1.34 3.94
C ILE A 39 -22.44 -1.78 3.98
N ILE A 40 -22.16 -3.00 4.45
CA ILE A 40 -20.79 -3.51 4.53
C ILE A 40 -20.15 -3.61 3.14
N TYR A 41 -20.88 -4.09 2.14
CA TYR A 41 -20.37 -4.13 0.77
C TYR A 41 -20.23 -2.74 0.15
N THR A 42 -21.05 -1.78 0.56
CA THR A 42 -20.87 -0.37 0.16
C THR A 42 -19.55 0.14 0.72
N PHE A 43 -19.28 -0.04 2.01
CA PHE A 43 -18.02 0.36 2.62
C PHE A 43 -16.83 -0.38 2.02
N GLY A 44 -16.94 -1.68 1.73
CA GLY A 44 -15.87 -2.44 1.08
C GLY A 44 -15.58 -2.00 -0.37
N ALA A 45 -16.57 -1.46 -1.07
CA ALA A 45 -16.39 -0.96 -2.45
C ALA A 45 -15.90 0.48 -2.50
N TYR A 46 -16.40 1.32 -1.61
CA TYR A 46 -16.02 2.73 -1.53
C TYR A 46 -14.75 2.92 -0.68
N GLY A 47 -14.39 1.95 0.14
CA GLY A 47 -13.29 1.99 1.11
C GLY A 47 -13.70 2.57 2.46
N MET A 48 -14.65 3.50 2.49
CA MET A 48 -15.12 4.20 3.69
C MET A 48 -16.60 4.58 3.59
N PRO A 49 -17.27 4.94 4.72
CA PRO A 49 -18.70 5.24 4.76
C PRO A 49 -19.14 6.48 3.98
N THR A 50 -18.31 7.53 3.97
CA THR A 50 -18.67 8.88 3.49
C THR A 50 -17.76 9.34 2.35
N ARG A 51 -17.51 8.46 1.37
CA ARG A 51 -16.70 8.82 0.19
C ARG A 51 -17.55 9.41 -0.93
N PHE A 52 -16.93 10.21 -1.79
CA PHE A 52 -17.56 10.75 -2.99
C PHE A 52 -18.08 9.65 -3.94
N SER A 53 -19.03 10.02 -4.80
CA SER A 53 -19.63 9.09 -5.75
C SER A 53 -18.80 8.98 -7.02
N HIS A 54 -18.48 7.75 -7.43
CA HIS A 54 -17.80 7.48 -8.69
C HIS A 54 -18.27 6.15 -9.29
N TRP A 55 -18.32 6.04 -10.62
CA TRP A 55 -18.86 4.85 -11.30
C TRP A 55 -18.02 3.59 -11.02
N SER A 56 -16.70 3.74 -10.82
CA SER A 56 -15.80 2.62 -10.54
C SER A 56 -16.15 1.92 -9.21
N PHE A 57 -16.50 2.70 -8.18
CA PHE A 57 -16.94 2.17 -6.88
C PHE A 57 -18.27 1.44 -7.01
N GLY A 58 -19.22 1.98 -7.78
CA GLY A 58 -20.49 1.30 -8.08
C GLY A 58 -20.28 -0.04 -8.79
N LYS A 59 -19.39 -0.08 -9.78
CA LYS A 59 -19.01 -1.33 -10.46
C LYS A 59 -18.38 -2.35 -9.52
N GLN A 60 -17.51 -1.90 -8.60
CA GLN A 60 -16.89 -2.76 -7.59
C GLN A 60 -17.94 -3.29 -6.61
N PHE A 61 -18.86 -2.44 -6.13
CA PHE A 61 -19.97 -2.82 -5.28
C PHE A 61 -20.80 -3.94 -5.89
N PHE A 62 -21.26 -3.78 -7.14
CA PHE A 62 -22.05 -4.80 -7.82
C PHE A 62 -21.29 -6.13 -7.95
N ARG A 63 -19.98 -6.07 -8.26
CA ARG A 63 -19.16 -7.29 -8.34
C ARG A 63 -19.07 -8.01 -7.00
N MET A 64 -18.80 -7.28 -5.92
CA MET A 64 -18.63 -7.86 -4.58
C MET A 64 -19.96 -8.38 -4.02
N LYS A 65 -21.05 -7.60 -4.17
CA LYS A 65 -22.39 -8.01 -3.76
C LYS A 65 -22.85 -9.26 -4.52
N LEU A 66 -22.62 -9.33 -5.83
CA LEU A 66 -22.95 -10.51 -6.61
C LEU A 66 -22.20 -11.76 -6.13
N GLN A 67 -20.91 -11.63 -5.78
CA GLN A 67 -20.15 -12.74 -5.21
C GLN A 67 -20.71 -13.17 -3.85
N TYR A 68 -21.18 -12.23 -3.04
CA TYR A 68 -21.84 -12.53 -1.78
C TYR A 68 -23.18 -13.24 -1.95
N ASP A 69 -24.04 -12.73 -2.84
CA ASP A 69 -25.36 -13.32 -3.10
C ASP A 69 -25.24 -14.75 -3.66
N LEU A 70 -24.16 -15.02 -4.40
CA LEU A 70 -23.81 -16.35 -4.91
C LEU A 70 -23.05 -17.23 -3.89
N GLY A 71 -22.75 -16.71 -2.69
CA GLY A 71 -22.03 -17.44 -1.64
C GLY A 71 -20.55 -17.72 -1.96
N LEU A 72 -19.95 -17.01 -2.93
CA LEU A 72 -18.57 -17.18 -3.37
C LEU A 72 -17.57 -16.44 -2.49
N SER A 73 -17.98 -15.31 -1.91
CA SER A 73 -17.12 -14.47 -1.08
C SER A 73 -17.95 -13.79 0.00
N LYS A 74 -17.45 -13.78 1.24
CA LYS A 74 -18.07 -13.07 2.36
C LYS A 74 -17.02 -12.19 3.01
N ILE A 75 -17.31 -10.90 3.14
CA ILE A 75 -16.52 -10.00 4.00
C ILE A 75 -16.89 -10.35 5.44
N TYR A 76 -15.95 -10.94 6.17
CA TYR A 76 -16.17 -11.27 7.57
C TYR A 76 -16.06 -10.03 8.46
N GLU A 77 -15.15 -9.13 8.13
CA GLU A 77 -14.89 -7.93 8.92
C GLU A 77 -14.61 -6.71 8.05
N LEU A 78 -14.99 -5.56 8.58
CA LEU A 78 -14.60 -4.26 8.05
C LEU A 78 -14.25 -3.37 9.22
N VAL A 79 -13.01 -2.87 9.22
CA VAL A 79 -12.45 -2.07 10.30
C VAL A 79 -11.99 -0.75 9.72
N ILE A 80 -12.37 0.34 10.37
CA ILE A 80 -11.86 1.67 10.08
C ILE A 80 -10.89 2.05 11.18
N ASN A 81 -9.63 2.26 10.79
CA ASN A 81 -8.60 2.74 11.69
C ASN A 81 -8.81 4.25 11.94
N SER A 82 -9.42 4.57 13.06
CA SER A 82 -9.67 5.91 13.57
C SER A 82 -9.66 5.88 15.11
N ASP A 83 -9.74 7.05 15.75
CA ASP A 83 -9.86 7.15 17.21
C ASP A 83 -11.17 7.88 17.55
N PRO A 84 -12.25 7.16 17.91
CA PRO A 84 -12.36 5.72 18.18
C PRO A 84 -12.33 4.83 16.92
N CYS A 85 -11.96 3.55 17.08
CA CYS A 85 -11.90 2.59 15.98
C CYS A 85 -13.29 1.98 15.73
N TYR A 86 -13.72 1.94 14.47
CA TYR A 86 -15.04 1.41 14.09
C TYR A 86 -14.93 0.02 13.49
N ALA A 87 -15.80 -0.87 13.95
CA ALA A 87 -15.92 -2.24 13.50
C ALA A 87 -17.36 -2.52 13.05
N PHE A 88 -17.53 -2.99 11.82
CA PHE A 88 -18.85 -3.30 11.27
C PHE A 88 -19.10 -4.80 11.23
N LEU A 89 -20.18 -5.24 11.87
CA LEU A 89 -20.59 -6.64 11.98
C LEU A 89 -21.83 -6.89 11.12
N LEU A 90 -21.90 -8.03 10.44
CA LEU A 90 -23.10 -8.42 9.71
C LEU A 90 -24.22 -8.85 10.66
N ASP A 91 -25.43 -8.38 10.40
CA ASP A 91 -26.66 -8.74 11.12
C ASP A 91 -27.06 -10.22 11.00
N THR A 92 -26.59 -10.90 9.96
CA THR A 92 -26.84 -12.33 9.70
C THR A 92 -25.84 -13.28 10.36
N ASN A 93 -24.81 -12.75 11.03
CA ASN A 93 -23.76 -13.57 11.64
C ASN A 93 -24.27 -14.32 12.89
N SER A 94 -23.74 -15.53 13.11
CA SER A 94 -23.92 -16.25 14.37
C SER A 94 -23.13 -15.56 15.51
N LEU A 95 -23.47 -15.85 16.77
CA LEU A 95 -22.76 -15.27 17.91
C LEU A 95 -21.27 -15.63 17.89
N ILE A 96 -20.92 -16.87 17.54
CA ILE A 96 -19.52 -17.30 17.44
C ILE A 96 -18.77 -16.65 16.26
N GLN A 97 -19.45 -16.38 15.14
CA GLN A 97 -18.87 -15.57 14.05
C GLN A 97 -18.55 -14.16 14.55
N ASN A 98 -19.47 -13.53 15.29
CA ASN A 98 -19.23 -12.21 15.87
C ASN A 98 -18.11 -12.26 16.93
N LYS A 99 -18.03 -13.31 17.78
CA LYS A 99 -16.90 -13.50 18.71
C LYS A 99 -15.56 -13.55 17.97
N LEU A 100 -15.47 -14.32 16.89
CA LEU A 100 -14.26 -14.40 16.05
C LEU A 100 -13.89 -13.03 15.47
N ILE A 101 -14.86 -12.33 14.87
CA ILE A 101 -14.63 -11.03 14.24
C ILE A 101 -14.21 -10.01 15.30
N VAL A 102 -14.88 -9.93 16.45
CA VAL A 102 -14.51 -9.01 17.54
C VAL A 102 -13.07 -9.24 17.99
N ALA A 103 -12.67 -10.49 18.21
CA ALA A 103 -11.29 -10.81 18.59
C ALA A 103 -10.27 -10.47 17.49
N HIS A 104 -10.62 -10.70 16.23
CA HIS A 104 -9.76 -10.39 15.08
C HIS A 104 -9.58 -8.88 14.90
N VAL A 105 -10.68 -8.13 14.95
CA VAL A 105 -10.69 -6.68 14.82
C VAL A 105 -9.95 -5.98 15.97
N LEU A 106 -10.04 -6.50 17.19
CA LEU A 106 -9.24 -6.00 18.32
C LEU A 106 -7.74 -6.10 18.05
N ALA A 107 -7.31 -7.23 17.49
CA ALA A 107 -5.91 -7.44 17.14
C ALA A 107 -5.47 -6.57 15.95
N HIS A 108 -6.34 -6.31 14.97
CA HIS A 108 -6.08 -5.29 13.95
C HIS A 108 -5.91 -3.89 14.56
N CYS A 109 -6.80 -3.51 15.48
CA CYS A 109 -6.74 -2.21 16.13
C CYS A 109 -5.44 -2.05 16.93
N ASP A 110 -5.00 -3.10 17.61
CA ASP A 110 -3.69 -3.16 18.26
C ASP A 110 -2.54 -2.99 17.26
N PHE A 111 -2.59 -3.68 16.12
CA PHE A 111 -1.58 -3.57 15.08
C PHE A 111 -1.50 -2.14 14.53
N PHE A 112 -2.64 -1.54 14.20
CA PHE A 112 -2.73 -0.18 13.65
C PHE A 112 -2.26 0.88 14.64
N LYS A 113 -2.49 0.70 15.94
CA LYS A 113 -2.07 1.65 16.97
C LYS A 113 -0.56 1.65 17.18
N ASN A 114 0.07 0.48 17.09
CA ASN A 114 1.45 0.29 17.56
C ASN A 114 2.49 0.17 16.43
N ASN A 115 2.11 -0.15 15.19
CA ASN A 115 3.05 -0.26 14.09
C ASN A 115 3.51 1.12 13.58
N ILE A 116 4.82 1.29 13.40
CA ILE A 116 5.45 2.55 12.97
C ILE A 116 4.93 3.08 11.62
N ARG A 117 4.46 2.22 10.71
CA ARG A 117 3.91 2.66 9.42
C ARG A 117 2.58 3.38 9.56
N PHE A 118 1.84 3.12 10.64
CA PHE A 118 0.56 3.76 10.92
C PHE A 118 0.70 5.03 11.76
N SER A 119 1.89 5.34 12.31
CA SER A 119 2.10 6.49 13.19
C SER A 119 1.69 7.83 12.57
N ASN A 120 1.77 7.92 11.24
CA ASN A 120 1.52 9.13 10.47
C ASN A 120 0.12 9.18 9.86
N THR A 121 -0.72 8.16 10.11
CA THR A 121 -2.08 8.13 9.58
C THR A 121 -2.97 9.13 10.32
N LYS A 122 -3.75 9.92 9.55
CA LYS A 122 -4.77 10.81 10.12
C LYS A 122 -5.83 9.97 10.84
N ARG A 123 -6.12 10.33 12.10
CA ARG A 123 -7.06 9.59 12.96
C ARG A 123 -8.53 9.99 12.74
N ASP A 124 -8.75 11.13 12.11
CA ASP A 124 -10.02 11.77 11.77
C ASP A 124 -10.44 11.52 10.31
N MET A 125 -9.95 10.43 9.72
CA MET A 125 -10.10 10.17 8.27
C MET A 125 -11.56 10.09 7.81
N VAL A 126 -12.48 9.62 8.67
CA VAL A 126 -13.92 9.59 8.38
C VAL A 126 -14.48 10.99 8.16
N GLU A 127 -14.06 11.97 8.98
CA GLU A 127 -14.47 13.37 8.86
C GLU A 127 -13.81 14.03 7.64
N SER A 128 -12.52 13.76 7.44
CA SER A 128 -11.75 14.24 6.28
C SER A 128 -12.36 13.79 4.95
N MET A 129 -12.82 12.54 4.86
CA MET A 129 -13.49 12.03 3.67
C MET A 129 -14.89 12.60 3.48
N ALA A 130 -15.65 12.81 4.56
CA ALA A 130 -16.95 13.47 4.46
C ALA A 130 -16.79 14.90 3.90
N ALA A 131 -15.80 15.65 4.39
CA ALA A 131 -15.47 16.97 3.88
C ALA A 131 -15.01 16.93 2.41
N THR A 132 -14.26 15.91 2.02
CA THR A 132 -13.85 15.66 0.62
C THR A 132 -15.06 15.41 -0.27
N ALA A 133 -16.00 14.57 0.16
CA ALA A 133 -17.22 14.29 -0.57
C ALA A 133 -18.09 15.54 -0.78
N ASP A 134 -18.23 16.38 0.25
CA ASP A 134 -18.96 17.65 0.15
C ASP A 134 -18.28 18.63 -0.81
N ARG A 135 -16.95 18.71 -0.81
CA ARG A 135 -16.18 19.55 -1.76
C ARG A 135 -16.31 19.06 -3.19
N VAL A 136 -16.17 17.75 -3.44
CA VAL A 136 -16.37 17.17 -4.77
C VAL A 136 -17.78 17.47 -5.28
N LYS A 137 -18.80 17.33 -4.43
CA LYS A 137 -20.19 17.67 -4.77
C LYS A 137 -20.37 19.16 -5.11
N ALA A 138 -19.67 20.05 -4.41
CA ALA A 138 -19.66 21.48 -4.74
C ALA A 138 -19.03 21.74 -6.11
N TYR A 139 -17.95 21.03 -6.45
CA TYR A 139 -17.33 21.11 -7.78
C TYR A 139 -18.23 20.53 -8.87
N GLU A 140 -18.92 19.41 -8.63
CA GLU A 140 -19.90 18.85 -9.57
C GLU A 140 -21.02 19.85 -9.87
N HIS A 141 -21.46 20.63 -8.89
CA HIS A 141 -22.47 21.67 -9.08
C HIS A 141 -21.95 22.85 -9.92
N LYS A 142 -20.69 23.24 -9.72
CA LYS A 142 -20.09 24.42 -10.36
C LYS A 142 -19.58 24.16 -11.78
N TYR A 143 -18.90 23.03 -11.99
CA TYR A 143 -18.22 22.69 -13.23
C TYR A 143 -18.96 21.62 -14.05
N GLY A 144 -19.96 20.98 -13.46
CA GLY A 144 -20.72 19.90 -14.08
C GLY A 144 -20.17 18.52 -13.73
N LYS A 145 -21.09 17.57 -13.53
CA LYS A 145 -20.74 16.21 -13.08
C LYS A 145 -19.79 15.48 -14.03
N ALA A 146 -20.02 15.55 -15.33
CA ALA A 146 -19.22 14.82 -16.31
C ALA A 146 -17.76 15.28 -16.35
N GLU A 147 -17.52 16.59 -16.16
CA GLU A 147 -16.17 17.16 -16.15
C GLU A 147 -15.38 16.68 -14.93
N VAL A 148 -16.00 16.77 -13.75
CA VAL A 148 -15.39 16.30 -12.49
C VAL A 148 -15.15 14.79 -12.53
N GLU A 149 -16.10 14.00 -13.05
CA GLU A 149 -15.97 12.55 -13.18
C GLU A 149 -14.82 12.16 -14.12
N THR A 150 -14.67 12.84 -15.26
CA THR A 150 -13.57 12.61 -16.21
C THR A 150 -12.21 12.99 -15.61
N PHE A 151 -12.16 14.00 -14.76
CA PHE A 151 -10.96 14.35 -14.02
C PHE A 151 -10.63 13.30 -12.94
N LEU A 152 -11.63 12.87 -12.17
CA LEU A 152 -11.48 11.82 -11.16
C LEU A 152 -11.02 10.49 -11.77
N ASP A 153 -11.50 10.12 -12.96
CA ASP A 153 -11.02 8.95 -13.70
C ASP A 153 -9.50 9.01 -13.92
N ALA A 154 -8.98 10.19 -14.27
CA ALA A 154 -7.56 10.37 -14.50
C ALA A 154 -6.74 10.26 -13.21
N VAL A 155 -7.23 10.86 -12.12
CA VAL A 155 -6.55 10.81 -10.80
C VAL A 155 -6.57 9.41 -10.21
N LEU A 156 -7.73 8.74 -10.23
CA LEU A 156 -7.90 7.37 -9.70
C LEU A 156 -7.07 6.34 -10.46
N ALA A 157 -6.71 6.61 -11.73
CA ALA A 157 -5.85 5.72 -12.51
C ALA A 157 -4.38 5.72 -12.07
N ILE A 158 -3.94 6.74 -11.32
CA ILE A 158 -2.56 6.89 -10.87
C ILE A 158 -2.43 7.09 -9.35
N GLN A 159 -3.53 6.97 -8.61
CA GLN A 159 -3.62 7.32 -7.18
C GLN A 159 -2.61 6.55 -6.33
N GLU A 160 -2.21 5.36 -6.76
CA GLU A 160 -1.26 4.51 -6.06
C GLU A 160 0.21 4.95 -6.24
N HIS A 161 0.50 5.88 -7.14
CA HIS A 161 1.86 6.35 -7.39
C HIS A 161 2.24 7.56 -6.52
N ILE A 162 2.16 7.37 -5.20
CA ILE A 162 2.58 8.32 -4.16
C ILE A 162 3.84 7.83 -3.44
N ASP A 163 4.54 8.74 -2.76
CA ASP A 163 5.62 8.37 -1.86
C ASP A 163 5.18 8.45 -0.38
N PRO A 164 4.92 7.31 0.29
CA PRO A 164 4.59 7.29 1.71
C PRO A 164 5.80 7.60 2.60
N SER A 165 7.03 7.48 2.09
CA SER A 165 8.27 7.65 2.87
C SER A 165 8.57 9.12 3.12
N LEU A 166 8.02 10.00 2.29
CA LEU A 166 8.16 11.43 2.44
C LEU A 166 7.17 11.91 3.51
N MET A 167 7.66 12.05 4.75
CA MET A 167 7.07 12.98 5.73
C MET A 167 7.27 14.43 5.27
N ARG A 168 6.83 14.77 4.07
CA ARG A 168 6.94 16.12 3.54
C ARG A 168 5.58 16.55 2.98
N PRO A 169 4.99 17.63 3.51
CA PRO A 169 3.79 18.24 2.92
C PRO A 169 4.09 18.99 1.61
N LYS A 170 5.37 19.07 1.20
CA LYS A 170 5.87 19.75 0.01
C LYS A 170 7.04 18.97 -0.56
N LEU A 171 7.35 19.16 -1.84
CA LEU A 171 8.54 18.57 -2.44
C LEU A 171 9.82 19.00 -1.71
N ALA A 172 10.82 18.12 -1.75
CA ALA A 172 12.11 18.31 -1.10
C ALA A 172 12.94 19.48 -1.65
N TRP A 173 12.51 19.99 -2.79
CA TRP A 173 13.17 20.98 -3.62
C TRP A 173 12.08 21.83 -4.26
N SER A 174 12.38 23.10 -4.49
CA SER A 174 11.58 24.02 -5.28
C SER A 174 12.35 24.44 -6.53
N ILE A 175 11.65 25.00 -7.52
CA ILE A 175 12.30 25.59 -8.70
C ILE A 175 13.28 26.69 -8.29
N ASP A 176 13.00 27.42 -7.20
CA ASP A 176 13.89 28.46 -6.68
C ASP A 176 15.22 27.87 -6.16
N ASP A 177 15.20 26.68 -5.55
CA ASP A 177 16.42 25.98 -5.10
C ASP A 177 17.31 25.51 -6.27
N LEU A 178 16.75 25.39 -7.48
CA LEU A 178 17.50 25.00 -8.68
C LEU A 178 18.29 26.16 -9.30
N GLU A 179 17.96 27.41 -8.95
CA GLU A 179 18.65 28.59 -9.49
C GLU A 179 20.04 28.82 -8.86
N ASP A 180 20.34 28.21 -7.71
CA ASP A 180 21.45 28.64 -6.82
C ASP A 180 22.76 27.82 -6.85
N GLU A 181 22.96 26.86 -7.76
CA GLU A 181 24.29 26.23 -7.91
C GLU A 181 24.98 26.58 -9.22
N GLU A 182 25.83 27.61 -9.14
CA GLU A 182 26.91 27.85 -10.10
C GLU A 182 27.92 26.68 -10.02
N VAL A 183 27.73 25.64 -10.84
CA VAL A 183 28.74 24.58 -10.94
C VAL A 183 29.95 25.11 -11.74
N GLU A 184 30.98 25.58 -11.03
CA GLU A 184 32.31 25.85 -11.60
C GLU A 184 32.93 24.54 -12.12
N LYS A 185 32.70 24.18 -13.38
CA LYS A 185 33.51 23.15 -14.05
C LYS A 185 34.81 23.76 -14.55
N LYS A 186 35.83 23.81 -13.69
CA LYS A 186 37.23 23.83 -14.17
C LYS A 186 37.59 22.42 -14.63
N LYS A 187 37.59 22.18 -15.94
CA LYS A 187 38.42 21.09 -16.49
C LYS A 187 39.85 21.62 -16.48
N VAL A 188 40.62 21.30 -15.46
CA VAL A 188 42.06 21.58 -15.48
C VAL A 188 42.70 20.47 -16.31
N SER A 189 43.12 20.79 -17.53
CA SER A 189 44.03 19.92 -18.28
C SER A 189 45.41 20.01 -17.66
N GLN A 190 46.18 18.91 -17.69
CA GLN A 190 47.52 18.78 -17.08
C GLN A 190 48.59 19.73 -17.67
N TYR A 191 48.22 20.54 -18.68
CA TYR A 191 49.09 21.49 -19.38
C TYR A 191 48.49 22.92 -19.47
N ASP A 192 47.37 23.22 -18.79
CA ASP A 192 46.71 24.56 -18.83
C ASP A 192 47.54 25.69 -18.17
N ASP A 193 48.53 25.31 -17.39
CA ASP A 193 49.54 26.16 -16.74
C ASP A 193 50.64 26.64 -17.70
N LEU A 194 50.91 25.92 -18.80
CA LEU A 194 51.93 26.30 -19.78
C LEU A 194 51.47 27.39 -20.76
N TRP A 195 50.16 27.51 -21.00
CA TRP A 195 49.60 28.47 -21.97
C TRP A 195 49.18 29.81 -21.36
N ASN A 196 49.27 29.97 -20.04
CA ASN A 196 48.85 31.19 -19.31
C ASN A 196 50.01 32.10 -18.86
N LEU A 197 51.24 31.88 -19.35
CA LEU A 197 52.41 32.68 -18.98
C LEU A 197 52.35 34.15 -19.46
N ASP A 198 51.64 34.44 -20.55
CA ASP A 198 51.59 35.79 -21.16
C ASP A 198 50.32 36.62 -20.84
N ASN A 199 49.34 36.07 -20.12
CA ASN A 199 48.05 36.74 -19.87
C ASN A 199 47.73 36.90 -18.38
N ARG A 200 48.64 37.50 -17.60
CA ARG A 200 48.37 37.85 -16.18
C ARG A 200 47.29 38.92 -15.96
N ASN A 201 46.77 39.57 -17.01
CA ASN A 201 45.85 40.72 -16.88
C ASN A 201 44.57 40.69 -17.73
N LYS A 202 44.19 39.55 -18.33
CA LYS A 202 42.84 39.42 -18.91
C LYS A 202 41.95 38.64 -17.97
N LYS A 203 41.01 39.33 -17.32
CA LYS A 203 39.77 38.70 -16.81
C LYS A 203 39.20 37.90 -17.98
N GLN A 204 39.36 36.58 -17.95
CA GLN A 204 38.65 35.70 -18.86
C GLN A 204 37.16 36.01 -18.68
N GLU A 205 36.52 36.52 -19.73
CA GLU A 205 35.07 36.59 -19.78
C GLU A 205 34.55 35.17 -19.63
N ARG A 206 34.06 34.88 -18.42
CA ARG A 206 33.44 33.62 -18.06
C ARG A 206 32.20 33.49 -18.94
N SER A 207 32.26 32.64 -19.96
CA SER A 207 31.06 32.22 -20.65
C SER A 207 30.24 31.35 -19.69
N ASN A 208 29.36 31.99 -18.93
CA ASN A 208 28.40 31.35 -18.04
C ASN A 208 27.37 30.58 -18.89
N VAL A 209 27.72 29.37 -19.31
CA VAL A 209 26.71 28.43 -19.84
C VAL A 209 25.94 27.90 -18.64
N ARG A 210 24.86 28.60 -18.25
CA ARG A 210 23.86 28.08 -17.31
C ARG A 210 23.26 26.81 -17.93
N LYS A 211 23.77 25.64 -17.54
CA LYS A 211 23.04 24.39 -17.76
C LYS A 211 21.86 24.41 -16.79
N LYS A 212 20.68 24.77 -17.27
CA LYS A 212 19.44 24.61 -16.50
C LYS A 212 19.35 23.14 -16.08
N LYS A 213 19.22 22.91 -14.77
CA LYS A 213 19.12 21.58 -14.16
C LYS A 213 17.80 20.92 -14.61
N LYS A 214 17.79 19.58 -14.64
CA LYS A 214 16.55 18.82 -14.80
C LYS A 214 15.60 19.17 -13.65
N ILE A 215 14.31 19.20 -13.95
CA ILE A 215 13.24 19.39 -12.98
C ILE A 215 12.51 18.04 -12.95
N PRO A 216 12.57 17.22 -11.90
CA PRO A 216 13.23 17.44 -10.62
C PRO A 216 14.77 17.24 -10.65
N PRO A 217 15.53 17.77 -9.66
CA PRO A 217 16.98 17.54 -9.54
C PRO A 217 17.33 16.08 -9.23
N GLN A 218 16.44 15.38 -8.53
CA GLN A 218 16.50 13.95 -8.27
C GLN A 218 15.19 13.32 -8.72
N PRO A 219 15.18 12.07 -9.23
CA PRO A 219 13.94 11.43 -9.64
C PRO A 219 12.90 11.42 -8.52
N GLU A 220 11.71 11.93 -8.81
CA GLU A 220 10.63 12.09 -7.82
C GLU A 220 9.63 10.93 -7.93
N LYS A 221 9.32 10.25 -6.83
CA LYS A 221 8.40 9.11 -6.83
C LYS A 221 6.93 9.55 -6.77
N ASP A 222 6.64 10.62 -6.03
CA ASP A 222 5.26 11.09 -5.81
C ASP A 222 4.74 11.78 -7.09
N LEU A 223 4.09 11.00 -7.96
CA LEU A 223 3.56 11.50 -9.24
C LEU A 223 2.43 12.49 -9.02
N LEU A 224 1.54 12.23 -8.05
CA LEU A 224 0.42 13.10 -7.75
C LEU A 224 0.91 14.47 -7.27
N LEU A 225 1.83 14.50 -6.31
CA LEU A 225 2.38 15.75 -5.78
C LEU A 225 3.16 16.52 -6.86
N PHE A 226 3.95 15.81 -7.69
CA PHE A 226 4.70 16.46 -8.76
C PHE A 226 3.77 17.13 -9.79
N ILE A 227 2.70 16.44 -10.19
CA ILE A 227 1.69 16.97 -11.11
C ILE A 227 0.95 18.16 -10.46
N GLU A 228 0.58 18.03 -9.18
CA GLU A 228 -0.10 19.07 -8.41
C GLU A 228 0.73 20.36 -8.32
N GLU A 229 2.05 20.27 -8.08
CA GLU A 229 2.90 21.46 -7.93
C GLU A 229 3.31 22.06 -9.29
N TYR A 230 3.65 21.24 -10.29
CA TYR A 230 4.30 21.71 -11.52
C TYR A 230 3.45 21.73 -12.78
N SER A 231 2.27 21.08 -12.79
CA SER A 231 1.40 21.17 -13.97
C SER A 231 0.94 22.61 -14.17
N ARG A 232 0.96 23.07 -15.42
CA ARG A 232 0.57 24.46 -15.78
C ARG A 232 -0.88 24.58 -16.20
N GLU A 233 -1.50 23.46 -16.55
CA GLU A 233 -2.86 23.43 -17.11
C GLU A 233 -3.92 23.21 -16.03
N LEU A 234 -3.54 22.78 -14.83
CA LEU A 234 -4.49 22.48 -13.76
C LEU A 234 -5.06 23.74 -13.10
N GLU A 235 -6.39 23.79 -13.03
CA GLU A 235 -7.16 24.77 -12.26
C GLU A 235 -7.10 24.50 -10.74
N ASP A 236 -7.42 25.50 -9.92
CA ASP A 236 -7.35 25.41 -8.47
C ASP A 236 -8.19 24.26 -7.89
N TRP A 237 -9.38 24.00 -8.46
CA TRP A 237 -10.24 22.90 -8.00
C TRP A 237 -9.70 21.52 -8.38
N GLN A 238 -9.00 21.42 -9.51
CA GLN A 238 -8.35 20.18 -9.95
C GLN A 238 -7.16 19.85 -9.05
N ARG A 239 -6.39 20.87 -8.64
CA ARG A 239 -5.32 20.73 -7.66
C ARG A 239 -5.88 20.29 -6.30
N ASP A 240 -6.97 20.91 -5.84
CA ASP A 240 -7.61 20.50 -4.58
C ASP A 240 -8.05 19.02 -4.60
N ILE A 241 -8.58 18.53 -5.72
CA ILE A 241 -8.89 17.10 -5.89
C ILE A 241 -7.63 16.22 -5.80
N LEU A 242 -6.53 16.61 -6.44
CA LEU A 242 -5.26 15.86 -6.31
C LEU A 242 -4.80 15.80 -4.85
N THR A 243 -4.85 16.93 -4.13
CA THR A 243 -4.49 16.99 -2.71
C THR A 243 -5.38 16.03 -1.90
N MET A 244 -6.70 16.06 -2.11
CA MET A 244 -7.65 15.18 -1.41
C MET A 244 -7.36 13.70 -1.69
N MET A 245 -7.17 13.32 -2.95
CA MET A 245 -6.90 11.93 -3.35
C MET A 245 -5.55 11.44 -2.81
N ARG A 246 -4.54 12.31 -2.78
CA ARG A 246 -3.24 12.00 -2.19
C ARG A 246 -3.36 11.75 -0.68
N GLU A 247 -4.12 12.57 0.04
CA GLU A 247 -4.38 12.37 1.47
C GLU A 247 -5.10 11.04 1.76
N GLU A 248 -6.12 10.68 0.95
CA GLU A 248 -6.79 9.38 1.04
C GLU A 248 -5.80 8.23 0.83
N MET A 249 -4.95 8.31 -0.19
CA MET A 249 -4.00 7.24 -0.50
C MET A 249 -2.90 7.10 0.56
N LEU A 250 -2.45 8.19 1.17
CA LEU A 250 -1.52 8.15 2.31
C LEU A 250 -2.10 7.39 3.51
N TYR A 251 -3.43 7.43 3.70
CA TYR A 251 -4.09 6.63 4.74
C TYR A 251 -4.13 5.13 4.40
N PHE A 252 -4.41 4.77 3.14
CA PHE A 252 -4.48 3.37 2.73
C PHE A 252 -3.11 2.71 2.53
N TRP A 253 -2.06 3.50 2.30
CA TRP A 253 -0.74 2.97 1.97
C TRP A 253 -0.14 2.02 3.02
N PRO A 254 -0.17 2.34 4.33
CA PRO A 254 0.32 1.43 5.36
C PRO A 254 -0.41 0.08 5.35
N GLN A 255 -1.73 0.07 5.10
CA GLN A 255 -2.51 -1.16 5.01
C GLN A 255 -2.08 -2.06 3.83
N LEU A 256 -1.69 -1.42 2.71
CA LEU A 256 -1.17 -2.13 1.54
C LEU A 256 0.24 -2.68 1.77
N GLU A 257 1.06 -2.00 2.57
CA GLU A 257 2.44 -2.42 2.88
C GLU A 257 2.53 -3.49 3.97
N THR A 258 1.57 -3.55 4.89
CA THR A 258 1.59 -4.47 6.04
C THR A 258 0.51 -5.54 5.98
N LYS A 259 -0.07 -5.81 4.81
CA LYS A 259 -1.20 -6.74 4.66
C LYS A 259 -0.93 -8.14 5.25
N ILE A 260 0.16 -8.81 4.89
CA ILE A 260 0.48 -10.17 5.39
C ILE A 260 0.67 -10.14 6.91
N MET A 261 1.39 -9.14 7.39
CA MET A 261 1.71 -9.02 8.81
C MET A 261 0.46 -8.68 9.64
N ASN A 262 -0.39 -7.76 9.16
CA ASN A 262 -1.62 -7.37 9.84
C ASN A 262 -2.63 -8.53 9.90
N GLU A 263 -2.91 -9.18 8.77
CA GLU A 263 -3.81 -10.35 8.73
C GLU A 263 -3.25 -11.52 9.56
N GLY A 264 -1.94 -11.73 9.52
CA GLY A 264 -1.25 -12.73 10.32
C GLY A 264 -1.33 -12.47 11.82
N TRP A 265 -1.13 -11.21 12.24
CA TRP A 265 -1.19 -10.80 13.64
C TRP A 265 -2.60 -10.97 14.19
N ALA A 266 -3.61 -10.49 13.46
CA ALA A 266 -4.99 -10.62 13.86
C ALA A 266 -5.43 -12.09 13.91
N SER A 267 -4.95 -12.90 12.96
CA SER A 267 -5.23 -14.33 12.95
C SER A 267 -4.46 -15.14 14.00
N TYR A 268 -3.32 -14.63 14.48
CA TYR A 268 -2.61 -15.25 15.59
C TYR A 268 -3.38 -15.01 16.90
N TRP A 269 -3.78 -13.77 17.15
CA TRP A 269 -4.44 -13.39 18.40
C TRP A 269 -5.87 -13.87 18.51
N HIS A 270 -6.67 -13.80 17.45
CA HIS A 270 -8.06 -14.29 17.55
C HIS A 270 -8.10 -15.80 17.90
N GLN A 271 -7.11 -16.60 17.50
CA GLN A 271 -7.04 -18.02 17.83
C GLN A 271 -6.67 -18.22 19.29
N ARG A 272 -5.78 -17.38 19.84
CA ARG A 272 -5.39 -17.42 21.25
C ARG A 272 -6.51 -16.94 22.15
N ILE A 273 -7.15 -15.83 21.80
CA ILE A 273 -8.26 -15.25 22.57
C ILE A 273 -9.43 -16.22 22.61
N LEU A 274 -9.87 -16.75 21.45
CA LEU A 274 -10.99 -17.70 21.44
C LEU A 274 -10.67 -19.06 22.09
N ARG A 275 -9.39 -19.45 22.19
CA ARG A 275 -8.98 -20.65 22.95
C ARG A 275 -9.00 -20.45 24.46
N GLU A 276 -8.83 -19.22 24.93
CA GLU A 276 -8.87 -18.88 26.37
C GLU A 276 -10.32 -18.68 26.87
N MET A 277 -11.24 -18.33 25.97
CA MET A 277 -12.67 -18.21 26.28
C MET A 277 -13.28 -19.57 26.63
N ASP A 278 -14.28 -19.56 27.52
CA ASP A 278 -15.07 -20.75 27.87
C ASP A 278 -16.13 -21.03 26.78
N LEU A 279 -15.68 -21.58 25.65
CA LEU A 279 -16.55 -21.96 24.54
C LEU A 279 -17.23 -23.31 24.77
N THR A 280 -18.51 -23.39 24.41
CA THR A 280 -19.21 -24.68 24.35
C THR A 280 -18.63 -25.58 23.26
N SER A 281 -18.82 -26.89 23.36
CA SER A 281 -18.30 -27.84 22.37
C SER A 281 -18.80 -27.56 20.94
N ASP A 282 -20.06 -27.12 20.80
CA ASP A 282 -20.64 -26.77 19.50
C ASP A 282 -19.99 -25.49 18.93
N GLU A 283 -19.81 -24.46 19.77
CA GLU A 283 -19.12 -23.22 19.38
C GLU A 283 -17.66 -23.50 18.98
N ALA A 284 -16.96 -24.37 19.70
CA ALA A 284 -15.59 -24.75 19.38
C ALA A 284 -15.48 -25.44 18.00
N ILE A 285 -16.46 -26.28 17.64
CA ILE A 285 -16.50 -26.93 16.32
C ILE A 285 -16.82 -25.91 15.22
N GLU A 286 -17.78 -25.00 15.45
CA GLU A 286 -18.11 -23.95 14.49
C GLU A 286 -16.91 -23.01 14.26
N PHE A 287 -16.25 -22.59 15.34
CA PHE A 287 -15.02 -21.82 15.29
C PHE A 287 -13.93 -22.54 14.49
N ALA A 288 -13.67 -23.82 14.76
CA ALA A 288 -12.65 -24.58 14.06
C ALA A 288 -12.91 -24.64 12.54
N LYS A 289 -14.18 -24.80 12.12
CA LYS A 289 -14.58 -24.77 10.71
C LYS A 289 -14.37 -23.39 10.08
N LEU A 290 -14.76 -22.32 10.78
CA LEU A 290 -14.60 -20.94 10.30
C LEU A 290 -13.12 -20.58 10.14
N ASN A 291 -12.31 -20.82 11.17
CA ASN A 291 -10.88 -20.56 11.16
C ASN A 291 -10.18 -21.37 10.06
N ALA A 292 -10.50 -22.66 9.90
CA ALA A 292 -9.94 -23.47 8.84
C ALA A 292 -10.27 -22.94 7.42
N GLY A 293 -11.46 -22.34 7.24
CA GLY A 293 -11.85 -21.71 5.98
C GLY A 293 -11.06 -20.43 5.67
N VAL A 294 -10.83 -19.58 6.68
CA VAL A 294 -10.08 -18.32 6.52
C VAL A 294 -8.60 -18.58 6.28
N VAL A 295 -8.01 -19.49 7.05
CA VAL A 295 -6.57 -19.78 7.01
C VAL A 295 -6.25 -20.87 5.98
N GLN A 296 -7.17 -21.25 5.10
CA GLN A 296 -6.94 -22.29 4.11
C GLN A 296 -5.86 -21.85 3.10
N PRO A 297 -4.76 -22.61 2.91
CA PRO A 297 -3.77 -22.29 1.89
C PRO A 297 -4.40 -22.49 0.49
N SER A 298 -4.25 -21.48 -0.38
CA SER A 298 -4.65 -21.60 -1.78
C SER A 298 -3.56 -22.31 -2.59
N LYS A 299 -3.98 -23.10 -3.58
CA LYS A 299 -3.04 -23.80 -4.48
C LYS A 299 -2.40 -22.89 -5.52
N THR A 300 -3.01 -21.74 -5.79
CA THR A 300 -2.63 -20.84 -6.90
C THR A 300 -2.24 -19.44 -6.44
N SER A 301 -2.51 -19.10 -5.18
CA SER A 301 -2.25 -17.78 -4.63
C SER A 301 -1.79 -17.90 -3.20
N ILE A 302 -1.04 -16.90 -2.74
CA ILE A 302 -0.61 -16.82 -1.34
C ILE A 302 -1.82 -16.38 -0.52
N ASN A 303 -2.13 -17.13 0.53
CA ASN A 303 -3.06 -16.69 1.55
C ASN A 303 -2.28 -15.86 2.60
N PRO A 304 -2.49 -14.54 2.70
CA PRO A 304 -1.77 -13.69 3.65
C PRO A 304 -2.02 -14.09 5.10
N TYR A 305 -3.24 -14.55 5.44
CA TYR A 305 -3.61 -15.03 6.77
C TYR A 305 -2.75 -16.22 7.17
N TYR A 306 -2.65 -17.24 6.31
CA TYR A 306 -1.86 -18.44 6.57
C TYR A 306 -0.37 -18.13 6.72
N LEU A 307 0.20 -17.40 5.76
CA LEU A 307 1.62 -17.09 5.76
C LEU A 307 2.01 -16.23 6.98
N GLY A 308 1.21 -15.21 7.29
CA GLY A 308 1.45 -14.34 8.43
C GLY A 308 1.42 -15.09 9.76
N ILE A 309 0.41 -15.95 10.00
CA ILE A 309 0.34 -16.77 11.21
C ILE A 309 1.58 -17.66 11.33
N LYS A 310 1.94 -18.36 10.25
CA LYS A 310 3.07 -19.32 10.29
C LYS A 310 4.39 -18.65 10.60
N ILE A 311 4.61 -17.44 10.10
CA ILE A 311 5.81 -16.67 10.44
C ILE A 311 5.78 -16.23 11.91
N PHE A 312 4.65 -15.75 12.43
CA PHE A 312 4.55 -15.38 13.85
C PHE A 312 4.69 -16.58 14.80
N GLU A 313 4.09 -17.73 14.49
CA GLU A 313 4.27 -18.98 15.23
C GLU A 313 5.74 -19.43 15.23
N ASP A 314 6.44 -19.33 14.10
CA ASP A 314 7.86 -19.64 13.98
C ASP A 314 8.74 -18.66 14.79
N ILE A 315 8.41 -17.37 14.81
CA ILE A 315 9.10 -16.38 15.65
C ILE A 315 8.92 -16.73 17.13
N GLU A 316 7.69 -17.01 17.58
CA GLU A 316 7.41 -17.39 18.96
C GLU A 316 8.20 -18.65 19.35
N GLU A 317 8.16 -19.70 18.53
CA GLU A 317 8.82 -20.98 18.78
C GLU A 317 10.35 -20.82 18.89
N ARG A 318 10.97 -20.12 17.94
CA ARG A 318 12.43 -19.94 17.89
C ARG A 318 12.98 -19.10 19.03
N TYR A 319 12.29 -18.03 19.40
CA TYR A 319 12.75 -17.15 20.47
C TYR A 319 12.39 -17.69 21.86
N ASN A 320 11.37 -18.56 21.97
CA ASN A 320 11.16 -19.34 23.19
C ASN A 320 12.24 -20.41 23.38
N ASN A 321 12.63 -21.09 22.29
CA ASN A 321 13.65 -22.15 22.28
C ASN A 321 14.86 -21.78 21.39
N PRO A 322 15.68 -20.78 21.77
CA PRO A 322 16.76 -20.29 20.91
C PRO A 322 17.87 -21.33 20.74
N THR A 323 18.40 -21.44 19.52
CA THR A 323 19.58 -22.24 19.20
C THR A 323 20.82 -21.70 19.91
N GLU A 324 21.88 -22.51 20.03
CA GLU A 324 23.14 -22.07 20.67
C GLU A 324 23.72 -20.80 20.03
N GLU A 325 23.55 -20.64 18.71
CA GLU A 325 23.98 -19.43 18.00
C GLU A 325 23.17 -18.20 18.40
N MET A 326 21.84 -18.33 18.52
CA MET A 326 20.97 -17.24 18.97
C MET A 326 21.27 -16.84 20.43
N LYS A 327 21.58 -17.83 21.29
CA LYS A 327 22.02 -17.56 22.66
C LYS A 327 23.35 -16.80 22.70
N ARG A 328 24.30 -17.14 21.83
CA ARG A 328 25.57 -16.37 21.68
C ARG A 328 25.33 -14.94 21.22
N ARG A 329 24.29 -14.69 20.41
CA ARG A 329 23.86 -13.34 19.99
C ARG A 329 23.06 -12.59 21.05
N GLY A 330 22.83 -13.19 22.22
CA GLY A 330 22.17 -12.54 23.36
C GLY A 330 20.66 -12.78 23.48
N VAL A 331 20.08 -13.71 22.70
CA VAL A 331 18.65 -14.04 22.80
C VAL A 331 18.38 -14.81 24.09
N LYS A 332 17.43 -14.31 24.89
CA LYS A 332 17.00 -14.95 26.15
C LYS A 332 15.95 -16.03 25.86
N PRO A 333 16.06 -17.23 26.44
CA PRO A 333 14.99 -18.23 26.35
C PRO A 333 13.68 -17.68 26.92
N GLY A 334 12.56 -18.01 26.28
CA GLY A 334 11.23 -17.53 26.67
C GLY A 334 10.89 -16.09 26.24
N SER A 335 11.75 -15.42 25.46
CA SER A 335 11.50 -14.05 24.98
C SER A 335 10.72 -14.02 23.64
N GLY A 336 9.99 -15.09 23.30
CA GLY A 336 9.28 -15.19 22.02
C GLY A 336 8.18 -14.14 21.87
N ARG A 337 7.40 -13.95 22.93
CA ARG A 337 6.34 -12.94 22.96
C ARG A 337 6.90 -11.53 22.80
N ASP A 338 7.90 -11.16 23.60
CA ASP A 338 8.54 -9.84 23.53
C ASP A 338 9.06 -9.54 22.11
N LYS A 339 9.65 -10.55 21.45
CA LYS A 339 10.13 -10.40 20.08
C LYS A 339 8.99 -10.18 19.08
N MET A 340 7.87 -10.88 19.24
CA MET A 340 6.70 -10.68 18.37
C MET A 340 6.15 -9.25 18.48
N PHE A 341 6.08 -8.68 19.69
CA PHE A 341 5.65 -7.29 19.89
C PHE A 341 6.65 -6.29 19.27
N GLU A 342 7.96 -6.54 19.38
CA GLU A 342 8.99 -5.74 18.69
C GLU A 342 8.83 -5.81 17.17
N VAL A 343 8.60 -7.01 16.62
CA VAL A 343 8.36 -7.23 15.19
C VAL A 343 7.13 -6.47 14.73
N ARG A 344 6.03 -6.55 15.49
CA ARG A 344 4.79 -5.80 15.25
C ARG A 344 5.04 -4.31 15.10
N GLU A 345 5.89 -3.73 15.94
CA GLU A 345 6.12 -2.28 15.98
C GLU A 345 6.97 -1.78 14.81
N ILE A 346 7.98 -2.54 14.39
CA ILE A 346 9.05 -2.04 13.51
C ILE A 346 8.90 -2.51 12.06
N GLU A 347 8.45 -3.75 11.86
CA GLU A 347 8.54 -4.42 10.56
C GLU A 347 7.34 -4.09 9.65
N TRP A 348 7.53 -4.25 8.34
CA TRP A 348 6.50 -4.24 7.30
C TRP A 348 6.59 -5.52 6.45
N ASP A 349 5.69 -5.81 5.51
CA ASP A 349 5.66 -7.12 4.85
C ASP A 349 6.97 -7.52 4.15
N VAL A 350 7.59 -6.61 3.38
CA VAL A 350 8.90 -6.84 2.74
C VAL A 350 10.00 -7.20 3.75
N SER A 351 10.14 -6.44 4.85
CA SER A 351 11.18 -6.70 5.85
C SER A 351 10.85 -7.92 6.71
N PHE A 352 9.57 -8.12 7.04
CA PHE A 352 9.03 -9.29 7.72
C PHE A 352 9.32 -10.59 6.96
N LEU A 353 9.01 -10.62 5.66
CA LEU A 353 9.33 -11.76 4.79
C LEU A 353 10.84 -11.95 4.65
N ARG A 354 11.60 -10.87 4.43
CA ARG A 354 13.05 -10.95 4.25
C ARG A 354 13.79 -11.49 5.48
N ASN A 355 13.38 -11.05 6.67
CA ASN A 355 14.08 -11.34 7.93
C ASN A 355 13.62 -12.65 8.58
N TYR A 356 12.34 -13.01 8.43
CA TYR A 356 11.73 -14.12 9.20
C TYR A 356 11.30 -15.32 8.35
N LEU A 357 11.21 -15.20 7.02
CA LEU A 357 10.99 -16.35 6.15
C LEU A 357 12.32 -17.12 5.97
N ASN A 358 12.48 -18.16 6.77
CA ASN A 358 13.68 -18.98 6.81
C ASN A 358 13.53 -20.28 6.00
N LYS A 359 14.65 -20.98 5.78
CA LYS A 359 14.70 -22.26 5.06
C LYS A 359 13.80 -23.33 5.70
N ASP A 360 13.83 -23.45 7.02
CA ASP A 360 13.08 -24.48 7.74
C ASP A 360 11.57 -24.28 7.60
N LEU A 361 11.11 -23.03 7.62
CA LEU A 361 9.71 -22.66 7.42
C LEU A 361 9.26 -22.93 5.98
N VAL A 362 10.05 -22.51 4.99
CA VAL A 362 9.75 -22.77 3.57
C VAL A 362 9.66 -24.28 3.30
N MET A 363 10.55 -25.08 3.89
CA MET A 363 10.52 -26.55 3.74
C MET A 363 9.38 -27.21 4.51
N ARG A 364 9.07 -26.74 5.73
CA ARG A 364 7.98 -27.24 6.57
C ARG A 364 6.62 -27.03 5.90
N GLU A 365 6.45 -25.88 5.27
CA GLU A 365 5.21 -25.47 4.61
C GLU A 365 5.16 -25.86 3.11
N ASP A 366 6.19 -26.57 2.60
CA ASP A 366 6.36 -26.99 1.20
C ASP A 366 6.07 -25.83 0.21
N MET A 367 6.67 -24.66 0.45
CA MET A 367 6.49 -23.50 -0.43
C MET A 367 7.38 -23.62 -1.67
N TYR A 368 6.82 -23.37 -2.85
CA TYR A 368 7.55 -23.44 -4.13
C TYR A 368 7.01 -22.46 -5.16
N LEU A 369 7.86 -22.10 -6.12
CA LEU A 369 7.51 -21.22 -7.23
C LEU A 369 6.99 -22.03 -8.40
N PHE A 370 5.87 -21.60 -8.97
CA PHE A 370 5.30 -22.20 -10.16
C PHE A 370 4.98 -21.15 -11.22
N GLN A 371 5.09 -21.53 -12.49
CA GLN A 371 4.72 -20.69 -13.63
C GLN A 371 3.87 -21.48 -14.61
N ARG A 372 2.96 -20.77 -15.26
CA ARG A 372 2.14 -21.35 -16.31
C ARG A 372 2.96 -21.51 -17.58
N GLN A 373 3.30 -22.76 -17.94
CA GLN A 373 3.89 -23.10 -19.23
C GLN A 373 2.79 -23.69 -20.12
N GLY A 374 2.27 -22.89 -21.04
CA GLY A 374 1.13 -23.28 -21.89
C GLY A 374 -0.17 -23.41 -21.08
N LYS A 375 -0.71 -24.63 -20.96
CA LYS A 375 -1.93 -24.95 -20.20
C LYS A 375 -1.68 -25.51 -18.80
N GLU A 376 -0.44 -25.85 -18.46
CA GLU A 376 -0.07 -26.49 -17.20
C GLU A 376 0.77 -25.57 -16.32
N TYR A 377 0.62 -25.70 -15.00
CA TYR A 377 1.51 -25.07 -14.04
C TYR A 377 2.65 -26.03 -13.73
N LYS A 378 3.89 -25.56 -13.89
CA LYS A 378 5.09 -26.32 -13.52
C LYS A 378 5.81 -25.61 -12.39
N VAL A 379 6.31 -26.39 -11.44
CA VAL A 379 7.21 -25.91 -10.39
C VAL A 379 8.54 -25.56 -11.03
N ILE A 380 8.94 -24.30 -10.92
CA ILE A 380 10.23 -23.82 -11.42
C ILE A 380 11.31 -24.06 -10.38
N ASP A 381 11.00 -23.71 -9.13
CA ASP A 381 12.00 -23.64 -8.08
C ASP A 381 11.42 -24.00 -6.71
N LYS A 382 12.27 -24.59 -5.88
CA LYS A 382 12.02 -24.96 -4.49
C LYS A 382 13.09 -24.40 -3.54
N GLU A 383 14.09 -23.69 -4.07
CA GLU A 383 15.10 -23.05 -3.25
C GLU A 383 14.48 -21.89 -2.46
N TRP A 384 14.72 -21.91 -1.14
CA TRP A 384 14.06 -21.01 -0.21
C TRP A 384 14.41 -19.53 -0.44
N GLU A 385 15.63 -19.25 -0.91
CA GLU A 385 16.07 -17.88 -1.23
C GLU A 385 15.25 -17.32 -2.38
N ASN A 386 15.07 -18.10 -3.45
CA ASN A 386 14.28 -17.68 -4.61
C ASN A 386 12.80 -17.54 -4.26
N VAL A 387 12.23 -18.44 -3.45
CA VAL A 387 10.86 -18.31 -2.94
C VAL A 387 10.68 -17.02 -2.14
N ARG A 388 11.60 -16.74 -1.21
CA ARG A 388 11.57 -15.52 -0.39
C ARG A 388 11.69 -14.26 -1.24
N ASP A 389 12.67 -14.22 -2.14
CA ASP A 389 12.98 -13.03 -2.93
C ASP A 389 11.84 -12.71 -3.91
N GLN A 390 11.18 -13.72 -4.48
CA GLN A 390 9.97 -13.52 -5.28
C GLN A 390 8.79 -12.98 -4.45
N LEU A 391 8.56 -13.53 -3.26
CA LEU A 391 7.54 -13.05 -2.33
C LEU A 391 7.78 -11.59 -1.93
N VAL A 392 9.04 -11.22 -1.69
CA VAL A 392 9.46 -9.86 -1.38
C VAL A 392 9.24 -8.94 -2.58
N ASN A 393 9.64 -9.35 -3.79
CA ASN A 393 9.46 -8.56 -5.01
C ASN A 393 7.97 -8.30 -5.30
N MET A 394 7.09 -9.29 -5.10
CA MET A 394 5.64 -9.12 -5.25
C MET A 394 5.03 -8.07 -4.30
N ARG A 395 5.69 -7.80 -3.17
CA ARG A 395 5.22 -6.84 -2.16
C ARG A 395 6.02 -5.54 -2.12
N THR A 396 7.05 -5.44 -2.95
CA THR A 396 7.82 -4.20 -3.09
C THR A 396 6.90 -3.11 -3.62
N ASN A 397 6.98 -1.91 -3.03
CA ASN A 397 6.10 -0.78 -3.33
C ASN A 397 4.59 -1.10 -3.27
N GLY A 398 4.17 -1.93 -2.30
CA GLY A 398 2.76 -2.34 -2.15
C GLY A 398 2.24 -3.28 -3.25
N GLY A 399 3.13 -3.78 -4.12
CA GLY A 399 2.79 -4.56 -5.31
C GLY A 399 2.52 -3.71 -6.56
N PHE A 400 2.71 -2.38 -6.49
CA PHE A 400 2.58 -1.48 -7.62
C PHE A 400 3.94 -1.23 -8.28
N PRO A 401 4.00 -1.02 -9.61
CA PRO A 401 5.23 -0.68 -10.29
C PRO A 401 5.89 0.58 -9.73
N TYR A 402 7.23 0.57 -9.64
CA TYR A 402 8.00 1.70 -9.12
C TYR A 402 8.26 2.72 -10.24
N LEU A 403 7.46 3.78 -10.26
CA LEU A 403 7.55 4.87 -11.25
C LEU A 403 8.17 6.11 -10.61
N VAL A 404 9.03 6.80 -11.36
CA VAL A 404 9.62 8.09 -10.95
C VAL A 404 9.57 9.10 -12.09
N VAL A 405 9.34 10.36 -11.78
CA VAL A 405 9.54 11.48 -12.72
C VAL A 405 11.02 11.75 -12.81
N GLU A 406 11.61 11.53 -14.00
CA GLU A 406 13.02 11.86 -14.24
C GLU A 406 13.18 13.28 -14.79
N ASP A 407 12.23 13.75 -15.60
CA ASP A 407 12.28 15.08 -16.22
C ASP A 407 10.86 15.59 -16.55
N GLY A 408 10.47 16.73 -15.99
CA GLY A 408 9.22 17.45 -16.26
C GLY A 408 9.37 18.57 -17.28
N ASP A 409 10.56 18.77 -17.86
CA ASP A 409 10.76 19.63 -19.03
C ASP A 409 11.57 18.87 -20.10
N TYR A 410 11.14 17.64 -20.38
CA TYR A 410 11.80 16.78 -21.34
C TYR A 410 11.84 17.45 -22.73
N LEU A 411 13.00 17.33 -23.38
CA LEU A 411 13.34 18.00 -24.64
C LEU A 411 13.15 19.54 -24.65
N LYS A 412 12.98 20.17 -23.48
CA LYS A 412 12.66 21.60 -23.31
C LYS A 412 11.31 21.99 -23.92
N ASN A 413 10.42 21.02 -24.06
CA ASN A 413 9.08 21.20 -24.60
C ASN A 413 8.02 21.13 -23.49
N GLY A 414 8.39 21.15 -22.21
CA GLY A 414 7.48 20.91 -21.09
C GLY A 414 6.87 19.51 -21.11
N GLU A 415 7.53 18.55 -21.74
CA GLU A 415 7.04 17.16 -21.82
C GLU A 415 7.42 16.42 -20.54
N LEU A 416 6.56 15.51 -20.09
CA LEU A 416 6.77 14.74 -18.86
C LEU A 416 7.46 13.42 -19.21
N TYR A 417 8.57 13.12 -18.54
CA TYR A 417 9.33 11.88 -18.68
C TYR A 417 9.30 11.09 -17.38
N ILE A 418 8.57 9.98 -17.41
CA ILE A 418 8.44 9.03 -16.32
C ILE A 418 9.29 7.82 -16.63
N LYS A 419 10.07 7.37 -15.66
CA LYS A 419 10.89 6.18 -15.74
C LYS A 419 10.35 5.10 -14.81
N HIS A 420 10.13 3.92 -15.38
CA HIS A 420 9.87 2.71 -14.61
C HIS A 420 11.19 2.10 -14.14
N SER A 421 11.35 1.97 -12.83
CA SER A 421 12.47 1.23 -12.24
C SER A 421 12.14 -0.26 -12.29
N TYR A 422 12.63 -0.93 -13.33
CA TYR A 422 12.38 -2.35 -13.56
C TYR A 422 13.09 -3.22 -12.51
N GLU A 423 12.29 -3.88 -11.67
CA GLU A 423 12.73 -4.84 -10.65
C GLU A 423 12.31 -6.28 -11.02
N GLY A 424 12.41 -6.64 -12.30
CA GLY A 424 12.06 -7.97 -12.81
C GLY A 424 10.59 -8.18 -13.20
N ILE A 425 9.71 -7.22 -12.87
CA ILE A 425 8.30 -7.24 -13.25
C ILE A 425 8.06 -6.21 -14.36
N GLU A 426 7.51 -6.66 -15.48
CA GLU A 426 7.15 -5.79 -16.61
C GLU A 426 5.80 -5.09 -16.35
N LEU A 427 5.60 -3.92 -16.96
CA LEU A 427 4.30 -3.23 -16.93
C LEU A 427 3.27 -3.98 -17.78
N ASP A 428 2.01 -4.01 -17.34
CA ASP A 428 0.91 -4.44 -18.19
C ASP A 428 0.70 -3.42 -19.32
N LEU A 429 1.08 -3.81 -20.54
CA LEU A 429 0.99 -2.96 -21.73
C LEU A 429 -0.44 -2.47 -22.00
N LYS A 430 -1.47 -3.28 -21.72
CA LYS A 430 -2.86 -2.88 -21.97
C LYS A 430 -3.34 -1.85 -20.95
N TYR A 431 -2.84 -1.95 -19.72
CA TYR A 431 -3.12 -0.97 -18.68
C TYR A 431 -2.38 0.33 -18.99
N LEU A 432 -1.08 0.24 -19.31
CA LEU A 432 -0.23 1.37 -19.67
C LEU A 432 -0.82 2.22 -20.80
N GLU A 433 -1.25 1.60 -21.90
CA GLU A 433 -1.83 2.32 -23.04
C GLU A 433 -3.11 3.10 -22.70
N LYS A 434 -3.82 2.68 -21.66
CA LYS A 434 -5.02 3.37 -21.17
C LYS A 434 -4.72 4.46 -20.15
N VAL A 435 -3.62 4.35 -19.41
CA VAL A 435 -3.20 5.33 -18.40
C VAL A 435 -2.49 6.54 -19.01
N LEU A 436 -1.74 6.36 -20.10
CA LEU A 436 -1.04 7.47 -20.77
C LEU A 436 -1.95 8.65 -21.19
N PRO A 437 -3.16 8.42 -21.75
CA PRO A 437 -4.11 9.50 -22.01
C PRO A 437 -4.51 10.29 -20.76
N TYR A 438 -4.69 9.62 -19.61
CA TYR A 438 -5.01 10.27 -18.34
C TYR A 438 -3.84 11.10 -17.82
N LEU A 439 -2.61 10.59 -17.90
CA LEU A 439 -1.42 11.37 -17.54
C LEU A 439 -1.27 12.62 -18.42
N HIS A 440 -1.54 12.50 -19.72
CA HIS A 440 -1.56 13.66 -20.62
C HIS A 440 -2.68 14.63 -20.28
N GLN A 441 -3.85 14.18 -19.86
CA GLN A 441 -4.92 15.06 -19.40
C GLN A 441 -4.50 15.86 -18.16
N LEU A 442 -3.81 15.23 -17.21
CA LEU A 442 -3.34 15.87 -15.98
C LEU A 442 -2.17 16.84 -16.20
N TRP A 443 -1.25 16.49 -17.10
CA TRP A 443 -0.07 17.29 -17.40
C TRP A 443 -0.29 18.33 -18.50
N GLY A 444 -1.16 18.01 -19.45
CA GLY A 444 -1.54 18.84 -20.60
C GLY A 444 -0.58 18.83 -21.79
N ARG A 445 0.54 18.11 -21.70
CA ARG A 445 1.54 17.95 -22.77
C ARG A 445 1.89 16.49 -22.97
N THR A 446 2.70 16.20 -24.00
CA THR A 446 3.20 14.86 -24.30
C THR A 446 3.82 14.23 -23.06
N VAL A 447 3.44 12.97 -22.81
CA VAL A 447 3.99 12.17 -21.71
C VAL A 447 4.75 10.99 -22.28
N HIS A 448 5.95 10.77 -21.76
CA HIS A 448 6.84 9.68 -22.07
C HIS A 448 6.97 8.75 -20.87
N MET A 449 6.82 7.45 -21.08
CA MET A 449 7.08 6.43 -20.09
C MET A 449 8.14 5.45 -20.60
N GLU A 450 9.31 5.46 -19.97
CA GLU A 450 10.37 4.48 -20.20
C GLU A 450 10.12 3.23 -19.36
N SER A 451 10.17 2.06 -19.99
CA SER A 451 10.06 0.77 -19.32
C SER A 451 10.88 -0.29 -20.06
N ILE A 452 11.04 -1.47 -19.47
CA ILE A 452 11.69 -2.62 -20.08
C ILE A 452 10.63 -3.66 -20.45
N VAL A 453 10.67 -4.11 -21.70
CA VAL A 453 9.78 -5.13 -22.26
C VAL A 453 10.65 -6.16 -22.98
N GLU A 454 10.52 -7.44 -22.63
CA GLU A 454 11.33 -8.53 -23.18
C GLU A 454 12.85 -8.24 -23.09
N SER A 455 13.28 -7.67 -21.95
CA SER A 455 14.67 -7.23 -21.71
C SER A 455 15.20 -6.13 -22.65
N LYS A 456 14.31 -5.42 -23.36
CA LYS A 456 14.66 -4.25 -24.19
C LYS A 456 14.03 -2.98 -23.62
N GLY A 457 14.77 -1.88 -23.66
CA GLY A 457 14.24 -0.56 -23.31
C GLY A 457 13.19 -0.12 -24.34
N VAL A 458 12.04 0.32 -23.86
CA VAL A 458 10.96 0.86 -24.68
C VAL A 458 10.44 2.14 -24.04
N VAL A 459 10.32 3.18 -24.86
CA VAL A 459 9.65 4.43 -24.47
C VAL A 459 8.29 4.48 -25.15
N PHE A 460 7.25 4.60 -24.33
CA PHE A 460 5.88 4.83 -24.73
C PHE A 460 5.60 6.32 -24.65
N SER A 461 5.21 6.94 -25.76
CA SER A 461 4.95 8.37 -25.83
C SER A 461 3.51 8.62 -26.25
N TYR A 462 2.79 9.50 -25.57
CA TYR A 462 1.43 9.87 -25.96
C TYR A 462 1.36 11.36 -26.28
N ASP A 463 1.02 11.68 -27.53
CA ASP A 463 1.00 13.03 -28.11
C ASP A 463 -0.38 13.71 -28.10
N GLY A 464 -1.34 13.13 -27.38
CA GLY A 464 -2.73 13.59 -27.34
C GLY A 464 -3.65 12.87 -28.34
N LYS A 465 -3.11 12.04 -29.25
CA LYS A 465 -3.93 11.25 -30.19
C LYS A 465 -3.60 9.77 -30.16
N ILE A 466 -2.32 9.41 -30.21
CA ILE A 466 -1.88 8.02 -30.36
C ILE A 466 -0.73 7.73 -29.41
N VAL A 467 -0.71 6.52 -28.85
CA VAL A 467 0.43 6.01 -28.10
C VAL A 467 1.47 5.47 -29.10
N HIS A 468 2.60 6.15 -29.19
CA HIS A 468 3.76 5.73 -29.98
C HIS A 468 4.67 4.86 -29.12
N ARG A 469 5.23 3.80 -29.73
CA ARG A 469 6.20 2.92 -29.07
C ARG A 469 7.54 3.02 -29.78
N LYS A 470 8.61 3.34 -29.04
CA LYS A 470 9.96 3.43 -29.58
C LYS A 470 10.92 2.58 -28.74
N TYR A 471 11.62 1.65 -29.38
CA TYR A 471 12.69 0.90 -28.74
C TYR A 471 13.92 1.80 -28.57
N VAL A 472 14.55 1.72 -27.40
CA VAL A 472 15.72 2.51 -27.00
C VAL A 472 16.95 1.63 -26.94
#